data_AF-A0A7V6GVD9-F1
#
_entry.id   AF-A0A7V6GVD9-F1
#
_cell.length_a   1.000
_cell.length_b   1.000
_cell.length_c   1.000
_cell.angle_alpha   90.00
_cell.angle_beta   90.00
_cell.angle_gamma   90.00
#
_symmetry.space_group_name_H-M   'P 1'
#
loop_
_entity.id
_entity.type
_entity.pdbx_description
1 polymer ?
#
loop_
_entity_poly.entity_id
_entity_poly.type
_entity_poly.pdbx_seq_one_letter_code
_entity_poly.pdbx_strand_id
1 'polypeptide(L)'
;MKKILILFLTAVILLTLTACQTYLFGVYVSEETGRKYEFMNNEFTCTENDNEISGTYVIKNKTITFKYDGKEDTFSYSRDGAAAVIDGVVYIRGQ
;
A
#
# COMPACT_ATOMS: atom_id res chain seq x y z
N MET A 1 -19.97 -23.43 29.65
CA MET A 1 -20.53 -22.72 28.47
C MET A 1 -20.01 -21.30 28.30
N LYS A 2 -19.95 -20.46 29.35
CA LYS A 2 -19.42 -19.07 29.26
C LYS A 2 -17.99 -18.93 28.70
N LYS A 3 -17.06 -19.82 29.07
CA LYS A 3 -15.64 -19.76 28.63
C LYS A 3 -15.45 -20.02 27.12
N ILE A 4 -16.25 -20.92 26.53
CA ILE A 4 -16.21 -21.24 25.10
C ILE A 4 -16.79 -20.08 24.29
N LEU A 5 -17.86 -19.45 24.79
CA LEU A 5 -18.47 -18.28 24.15
C LEU A 5 -17.51 -17.08 24.11
N ILE A 6 -16.74 -16.86 25.19
CA ILE A 6 -15.72 -15.79 25.24
C ILE A 6 -14.58 -16.06 24.26
N LEU A 7 -14.08 -17.30 24.17
CA LEU A 7 -13.03 -17.69 23.21
C LEU A 7 -13.48 -17.49 21.76
N PHE A 8 -14.71 -17.85 21.44
CA PHE A 8 -15.31 -17.62 20.12
C PHE A 8 -15.44 -16.13 19.82
N LEU A 9 -15.91 -15.33 20.79
CA LEU A 9 -16.06 -13.89 20.60
C LEU A 9 -14.70 -13.20 20.39
N THR A 10 -13.66 -13.60 21.14
CA THR A 10 -12.30 -13.09 20.93
C THR A 10 -11.69 -13.51 19.60
N ALA A 11 -11.95 -14.74 19.13
CA ALA A 11 -11.47 -15.21 17.84
C ALA A 11 -12.15 -14.49 16.67
N VAL A 12 -13.46 -14.24 16.77
CA VAL A 12 -14.22 -13.47 15.76
C VAL A 12 -13.76 -12.01 15.72
N ILE A 13 -13.50 -11.38 16.88
CA ILE A 13 -12.94 -10.02 16.93
C ILE A 13 -11.54 -9.98 16.29
N LEU A 14 -10.65 -10.94 16.62
CA LEU A 14 -9.34 -11.05 15.98
C LEU A 14 -9.43 -11.22 14.45
N LEU A 15 -10.38 -12.04 13.97
CA LEU A 15 -10.63 -12.24 12.53
C LEU A 15 -11.13 -10.94 11.86
N THR A 16 -12.01 -10.19 12.50
CA THR A 16 -12.51 -8.92 11.95
C THR A 16 -11.48 -7.79 11.93
N LEU A 17 -10.42 -7.86 12.75
CA LEU A 17 -9.32 -6.90 12.70
C LEU A 17 -8.38 -7.09 11.49
N THR A 18 -8.49 -8.18 10.73
CA THR A 18 -7.44 -8.60 9.78
C THR A 18 -7.69 -8.32 8.30
N ALA A 19 -8.71 -7.54 7.93
CA ALA A 19 -8.95 -7.21 6.52
C ALA A 19 -9.28 -5.73 6.27
N CYS A 20 -8.60 -4.81 6.95
CA CYS A 20 -8.52 -3.45 6.44
C CYS A 20 -7.48 -3.43 5.30
N GLN A 21 -7.91 -3.72 4.07
CA GLN A 21 -7.05 -3.47 2.91
C GLN A 21 -6.72 -1.98 2.88
N THR A 22 -5.44 -1.67 2.96
CA THR A 22 -4.96 -0.30 2.87
C THR A 22 -4.90 0.09 1.40
N TYR A 23 -5.56 1.18 1.06
CA TYR A 23 -5.53 1.75 -0.28
C TYR A 23 -4.78 3.08 -0.26
N LEU A 24 -3.96 3.29 -1.28
CA LEU A 24 -3.43 4.59 -1.65
C LEU A 24 -4.36 5.22 -2.69
N PHE A 25 -4.54 6.52 -2.57
CA PHE A 25 -5.32 7.29 -3.52
C PHE A 25 -4.68 8.66 -3.73
N GLY A 26 -4.59 9.08 -4.99
CA GLY A 26 -4.00 10.35 -5.42
C GLY A 26 -2.53 10.24 -5.81
N VAL A 27 -1.92 11.41 -6.00
CA VAL A 27 -0.53 11.55 -6.48
C VAL A 27 0.42 11.65 -5.30
N TYR A 28 1.56 10.96 -5.39
CA TYR A 28 2.62 10.91 -4.41
C TYR A 28 3.95 11.19 -5.11
N VAL A 29 4.72 12.16 -4.62
CA VAL A 29 5.98 12.57 -5.24
C VAL A 29 7.11 12.42 -4.23
N SER A 30 8.23 11.83 -4.67
CA SER A 30 9.48 11.86 -3.91
C SER A 30 10.31 13.07 -4.34
N GLU A 31 10.67 13.92 -3.38
CA GLU A 31 11.63 15.01 -3.62
C GLU A 31 13.05 14.48 -3.81
N GLU A 32 13.37 13.30 -3.25
CA GLU A 32 14.69 12.68 -3.32
C GLU A 32 14.98 12.16 -4.73
N THR A 33 14.02 11.46 -5.33
CA THR A 33 14.22 10.79 -6.62
C THR A 33 13.52 11.50 -7.79
N GLY A 34 12.60 12.42 -7.50
CA GLY A 34 11.70 13.02 -8.49
C GLY A 34 10.62 12.05 -9.01
N ARG A 35 10.58 10.81 -8.51
CA ARG A 35 9.62 9.78 -8.93
C ARG A 35 8.22 10.14 -8.46
N LYS A 36 7.25 9.99 -9.36
CA LYS A 36 5.83 10.22 -9.10
C LYS A 36 5.06 8.91 -9.17
N TYR A 37 4.26 8.61 -8.15
CA TYR A 37 3.23 7.58 -8.20
C TYR A 37 1.84 8.22 -8.19
N GLU A 38 0.98 7.78 -9.09
CA GLU A 38 -0.46 8.05 -9.03
C GLU A 38 -1.19 6.76 -8.70
N PHE A 39 -2.04 6.77 -7.67
CA PHE A 39 -2.80 5.60 -7.24
C PHE A 39 -4.30 5.83 -7.37
N MET A 40 -4.99 4.90 -8.03
CA MET A 40 -6.45 4.92 -8.17
C MET A 40 -6.98 3.49 -8.30
N ASN A 41 -7.97 3.10 -7.50
CA ASN A 41 -8.67 1.80 -7.63
C ASN A 41 -7.75 0.55 -7.75
N ASN A 42 -6.72 0.45 -6.90
CA ASN A 42 -5.71 -0.64 -6.90
C ASN A 42 -4.78 -0.62 -8.13
N GLU A 43 -4.88 0.39 -8.97
CA GLU A 43 -3.96 0.65 -10.06
C GLU A 43 -2.96 1.70 -9.62
N PHE A 44 -1.80 1.66 -10.27
CA PHE A 44 -0.78 2.68 -10.12
C PHE A 44 -0.22 3.06 -11.48
N THR A 45 0.26 4.30 -11.56
CA THR A 45 1.13 4.80 -12.61
C THR A 45 2.37 5.41 -11.96
N CYS A 46 3.54 4.93 -12.36
CA CYS A 46 4.84 5.42 -11.92
C CYS A 46 5.49 6.20 -13.06
N THR A 47 5.85 7.46 -12.82
CA THR A 47 6.60 8.29 -13.77
C THR A 47 7.99 8.61 -13.23
N GLU A 48 9.03 8.33 -14.01
CA GLU A 48 10.42 8.67 -13.72
C GLU A 48 11.18 8.96 -15.03
N ASN A 49 11.80 10.13 -15.15
CA ASN A 49 12.63 10.53 -16.31
C ASN A 49 11.95 10.25 -17.68
N ASP A 50 10.72 10.76 -17.86
CA ASP A 50 9.88 10.55 -19.06
C ASP A 50 9.44 9.10 -19.35
N ASN A 51 9.83 8.13 -18.51
CA ASN A 51 9.31 6.78 -18.58
C ASN A 51 8.06 6.66 -17.69
N GLU A 52 7.08 5.94 -18.19
CA GLU A 52 5.84 5.65 -17.46
C GLU A 52 5.64 4.13 -17.40
N ILE A 53 5.35 3.64 -16.20
CA ILE A 53 5.02 2.23 -15.94
C ILE A 53 3.69 2.20 -15.20
N SER A 54 2.73 1.42 -15.69
CA SER A 54 1.40 1.30 -15.09
C SER A 54 1.08 -0.16 -14.79
N GLY A 55 0.27 -0.38 -13.76
CA GLY A 55 -0.11 -1.73 -13.35
C GLY A 55 -1.03 -1.75 -12.15
N THR A 56 -1.01 -2.86 -11.42
CA THR A 56 -1.79 -3.01 -10.19
C THR A 56 -0.89 -3.10 -8.98
N TYR A 57 -1.42 -2.74 -7.81
CA TYR A 57 -0.71 -2.85 -6.55
C TYR A 57 -1.57 -3.47 -5.46
N VAL A 58 -0.90 -4.10 -4.48
CA VAL A 58 -1.54 -4.61 -3.26
C VAL A 58 -0.67 -4.26 -2.07
N ILE A 59 -1.28 -3.73 -1.01
CA ILE A 59 -0.64 -3.50 0.29
C ILE A 59 -1.11 -4.56 1.28
N LYS A 60 -0.16 -5.29 1.87
CA LYS A 60 -0.45 -6.29 2.91
C LYS A 60 0.78 -6.43 3.82
N ASN A 61 0.57 -6.64 5.12
CA ASN A 61 1.66 -6.97 6.05
C ASN A 61 2.90 -6.05 5.97
N LYS A 62 2.71 -4.72 5.87
CA LYS A 62 3.78 -3.71 5.72
C LYS A 62 4.64 -3.87 4.46
N THR A 63 4.09 -4.49 3.41
CA THR A 63 4.68 -4.51 2.08
C THR A 63 3.71 -3.94 1.06
N ILE A 64 4.27 -3.40 -0.02
CA ILE A 64 3.55 -3.05 -1.23
C ILE A 64 4.12 -3.88 -2.38
N THR A 65 3.24 -4.54 -3.11
CA THR A 65 3.60 -5.36 -4.27
C THR A 65 3.02 -4.72 -5.52
N PHE A 66 3.86 -4.46 -6.51
CA PHE A 66 3.50 -3.93 -7.82
C PHE A 66 3.52 -5.04 -8.86
N LYS A 67 2.50 -5.10 -9.72
CA LYS A 67 2.41 -6.03 -10.86
C LYS A 67 2.20 -5.24 -12.14
N TYR A 68 3.13 -5.38 -13.07
CA TYR A 68 3.16 -4.66 -14.35
C TYR A 68 4.01 -5.46 -15.35
N ASP A 69 3.70 -5.41 -16.64
CA ASP A 69 4.46 -6.07 -17.71
C ASP A 69 4.86 -7.54 -17.46
N GLY A 70 3.99 -8.31 -16.78
CA GLY A 70 4.27 -9.70 -16.41
C GLY A 70 5.33 -9.89 -15.31
N LYS A 71 5.79 -8.80 -14.69
CA LYS A 71 6.70 -8.76 -13.55
C LYS A 71 5.95 -8.49 -12.25
N GLU A 72 6.59 -8.84 -11.14
CA GLU A 72 6.11 -8.56 -9.79
C GLU A 72 7.27 -8.12 -8.91
N ASP A 73 7.18 -6.91 -8.35
CA ASP A 73 8.17 -6.36 -7.42
C ASP A 73 7.51 -6.10 -6.07
N THR A 74 8.19 -6.43 -4.98
CA THR A 74 7.68 -6.23 -3.61
C THR A 74 8.66 -5.43 -2.78
N PHE A 75 8.16 -4.39 -2.13
CA PHE A 75 8.93 -3.46 -1.31
C PHE A 75 8.37 -3.35 0.10
N SER A 76 9.22 -2.93 1.03
CA SER A 76 8.75 -2.49 2.34
C SER A 76 7.83 -1.27 2.20
N TYR A 77 6.79 -1.20 3.03
CA TYR A 77 5.79 -0.13 3.01
C TYR A 77 5.41 0.32 4.41
N SER A 78 5.38 1.64 4.61
CA SER A 78 4.76 2.28 5.77
C SER A 78 4.07 3.59 5.40
N ARG A 79 3.17 4.04 6.27
CA ARG A 79 2.47 5.33 6.18
C ARG A 79 2.78 6.16 7.41
N ASP A 80 3.03 7.44 7.19
CA ASP A 80 3.07 8.46 8.24
C ASP A 80 2.24 9.67 7.80
N GLY A 81 0.99 9.73 8.26
CA GLY A 81 0.02 10.74 7.84
C GLY A 81 -0.19 10.77 6.32
N ALA A 82 0.24 11.87 5.70
CA ALA A 82 0.15 12.11 4.25
C ALA A 82 1.33 11.51 3.46
N ALA A 83 2.36 10.99 4.14
CA ALA A 83 3.51 10.37 3.51
C ALA A 83 3.31 8.85 3.34
N ALA A 84 3.73 8.34 2.19
CA ALA A 84 3.94 6.92 1.94
C ALA A 84 5.45 6.68 1.85
N VAL A 85 5.97 5.68 2.56
CA VAL A 85 7.38 5.28 2.49
C VAL A 85 7.44 3.92 1.80
N ILE A 86 8.13 3.86 0.66
CA ILE A 86 8.27 2.65 -0.16
C ILE A 86 9.76 2.40 -0.33
N ASP A 87 10.22 1.25 0.15
CA ASP A 87 11.64 0.87 0.16
C ASP A 87 12.57 1.92 0.78
N GLY A 88 12.12 2.57 1.86
CA GLY A 88 12.85 3.65 2.54
C GLY A 88 12.74 5.02 1.87
N VAL A 89 12.23 5.10 0.64
CA VAL A 89 12.02 6.38 -0.06
C VAL A 89 10.69 6.99 0.36
N VAL A 90 10.72 8.28 0.73
CA VAL A 90 9.54 9.03 1.17
C VAL A 90 8.84 9.65 -0.03
N TYR A 91 7.53 9.44 -0.11
CA TYR A 91 6.66 10.08 -1.09
C TYR A 91 5.58 10.89 -0.37
N ILE A 92 5.50 12.18 -0.67
CA ILE A 92 4.51 13.08 -0.10
C ILE A 92 3.32 13.16 -1.03
N ARG A 93 2.11 13.02 -0.48
CA ARG A 93 0.89 13.19 -1.26
C ARG A 93 0.78 14.63 -1.78
N GLY A 94 0.82 14.79 -3.10
CA GLY A 94 0.54 16.05 -3.78
C GLY A 94 -0.93 16.43 -3.60
N GLN A 95 -1.20 17.74 -3.48
CA GLN A 95 -2.57 18.28 -3.48
C GLN A 95 -3.22 18.13 -4.85
#